data_AF-A0A1Q5E0F2-F1
#
_entry.id   AF-A0A1Q5E0F2-F1
#
_cell.length_a   1.000
_cell.length_b   1.000
_cell.length_c   1.000
_cell.angle_alpha   90.00
_cell.angle_beta   90.00
_cell.angle_gamma   90.00
#
_symmetry.space_group_name_H-M   'P 1'
#
loop_
_entity.id
_entity.type
_entity.pdbx_description
1 polymer ?
#
loop_
_entity_poly.entity_id
_entity_poly.type
_entity_poly.pdbx_seq_one_letter_code
_entity_poly.pdbx_strand_id
1 'polypeptide(L)' 'MTGEEGLEACTPEPGSFAVDVRDGRIGRVLGRVGPYVRLRPPGGGVVWDCPADSVRQAPPGAVLRARVTEINREGQLPR' A
#
# COMPACT_ATOMS: atom_id res chain seq x y z
N MET A 1 -35.16 7.73 -6.01
CA MET A 1 -33.95 6.89 -6.15
C MET A 1 -32.77 7.81 -5.90
N THR A 2 -32.47 8.03 -4.63
CA THR A 2 -31.43 8.92 -4.12
C THR A 2 -30.48 7.95 -3.42
N GLY A 3 -29.20 7.82 -3.69
CA GLY A 3 -28.22 8.75 -4.23
C GLY A 3 -26.98 8.47 -3.39
N GLU A 4 -26.09 7.62 -3.88
CA GLU A 4 -24.84 7.26 -3.19
C GLU A 4 -23.78 6.78 -4.18
N GLU A 5 -23.50 7.59 -5.21
CA GLU A 5 -22.18 7.54 -5.85
C GLU A 5 -21.19 8.21 -4.90
N GLY A 6 -20.87 7.51 -3.80
CA GLY A 6 -19.82 7.93 -2.87
C GLY A 6 -18.50 7.90 -3.62
N LEU A 7 -17.85 9.05 -3.74
CA LEU A 7 -16.58 9.25 -4.44
C LEU A 7 -15.56 8.12 -4.13
N GLU A 8 -15.43 7.17 -5.06
CA GLU A 8 -14.39 6.14 -5.10
C GLU A 8 -13.04 6.73 -5.55
N ALA A 9 -12.69 7.93 -5.09
CA ALA A 9 -11.60 8.72 -5.68
C ALA A 9 -10.71 9.40 -4.62
N CYS A 10 -9.83 8.60 -4.01
CA CYS A 10 -8.51 9.04 -3.51
C CYS A 10 -7.63 7.86 -3.02
N THR A 11 -8.14 6.62 -3.06
CA THR A 11 -7.37 5.45 -2.63
C THR A 11 -6.39 5.04 -3.73
N PRO A 12 -5.08 4.91 -3.44
CA PRO A 12 -4.12 4.43 -4.43
C PRO A 12 -4.51 3.05 -4.97
N GLU A 13 -4.25 2.82 -6.25
CA GLU A 13 -4.71 1.61 -6.95
C GLU A 13 -4.13 0.33 -6.34
N PRO A 14 -4.90 -0.77 -6.28
CA PRO A 14 -4.36 -2.08 -5.92
C PRO A 14 -3.12 -2.44 -6.75
N GLY A 15 -2.10 -2.97 -6.09
CA GLY A 15 -0.80 -3.30 -6.70
C GLY A 15 0.19 -2.13 -6.75
N SER A 16 -0.27 -0.88 -6.61
CA SER A 16 0.61 0.29 -6.46
C SER A 16 1.24 0.35 -5.06
N PHE A 17 2.24 1.23 -4.90
CA PHE A 17 2.85 1.49 -3.59
C PHE A 17 2.33 2.79 -2.99
N ALA A 18 2.06 2.72 -1.70
CA ALA A 18 1.56 3.81 -0.90
C ALA A 18 2.38 4.00 0.37
N VAL A 19 2.31 5.19 0.94
CA VAL A 19 2.86 5.52 2.26
C VAL A 19 1.71 5.71 3.25
N ASP A 20 1.85 5.08 4.41
CA ASP A 20 1.05 5.35 5.60
C ASP A 20 1.65 6.57 6.31
N VAL A 21 1.01 7.74 6.20
CA VAL A 21 1.59 8.98 6.73
C VAL A 21 1.60 9.06 8.25
N ARG A 22 0.93 8.12 8.94
CA ARG A 22 0.91 8.05 10.41
C ARG A 22 2.28 7.70 10.98
N ASP A 23 3.04 6.87 10.26
CA ASP A 23 4.33 6.34 10.72
C ASP A 23 5.40 6.24 9.61
N GLY A 24 5.08 6.66 8.39
CA GLY A 24 5.98 6.68 7.25
C GLY A 24 6.23 5.31 6.61
N ARG A 25 5.52 4.26 7.03
CA ARG A 25 5.69 2.92 6.44
C ARG A 25 5.21 2.88 4.99
N ILE A 26 5.98 2.21 4.14
CA ILE A 26 5.65 1.99 2.72
C ILE A 26 5.14 0.58 2.53
N GLY A 27 4.03 0.44 1.82
CA GLY A 27 3.43 -0.85 1.51
C GLY A 27 2.81 -0.91 0.13
N ARG A 28 2.68 -2.14 -0.38
CA ARG A 28 1.92 -2.42 -1.59
C ARG A 28 0.44 -2.49 -1.25
N VAL A 29 -0.38 -1.78 -2.01
CA VAL A 29 -1.83 -1.77 -1.84
C VAL A 29 -2.40 -3.12 -2.25
N LEU A 30 -3.10 -3.78 -1.32
CA LEU A 30 -3.86 -5.00 -1.62
C LEU A 30 -5.31 -4.69 -2.03
N GLY A 31 -5.86 -3.59 -1.51
CA GLY A 31 -7.22 -3.15 -1.78
C GLY A 31 -7.80 -2.35 -0.62
N ARG A 32 -9.06 -1.93 -0.77
CA ARG A 32 -9.82 -1.23 0.27
C ARG A 32 -10.78 -2.19 0.98
N VAL A 33 -10.86 -2.08 2.30
CA VAL A 33 -11.78 -2.82 3.17
C VAL A 33 -12.45 -1.82 4.11
N GLY A 34 -13.67 -1.40 3.75
CA GLY A 34 -14.40 -0.36 4.47
C GLY A 34 -13.60 0.96 4.53
N PRO A 35 -13.37 1.54 5.73
CA PRO A 35 -12.63 2.79 5.86
C PRO A 35 -11.10 2.63 5.76
N TYR A 36 -10.61 1.39 5.54
CA TYR A 36 -9.20 1.08 5.53
C TYR A 36 -8.70 0.63 4.16
N VAL A 37 -7.42 0.88 3.93
CA VAL A 37 -6.63 0.39 2.82
C VAL A 37 -5.64 -0.62 3.37
N ARG A 38 -5.69 -1.83 2.84
CA ARG A 38 -4.84 -2.92 3.29
C ARG A 38 -3.51 -2.88 2.58
N LEU A 39 -2.42 -2.80 3.32
CA LEU A 39 -1.06 -2.67 2.82
C LEU A 39 -0.19 -3.86 3.23
N ARG A 40 0.68 -4.31 2.32
CA ARG A 40 1.68 -5.35 2.58
C ARG A 40 3.09 -4.77 2.53
N PRO A 41 4.01 -5.14 3.45
CA PRO A 41 5.38 -4.64 3.38
C PRO A 41 6.12 -5.24 2.16
N PRO A 42 6.97 -4.46 1.47
CA PRO A 42 7.69 -4.94 0.28
C PRO A 42 8.68 -6.09 0.56
N GLY A 43 9.24 -6.17 1.77
CA GLY A 43 10.12 -7.28 2.17
C GLY A 43 9.38 -8.53 2.66
N GLY A 44 8.04 -8.53 2.62
CA GLY A 44 7.22 -9.46 3.38
C GLY A 44 7.07 -9.03 4.85
N GLY A 45 6.29 -9.80 5.60
CA GLY A 45 5.86 -9.45 6.95
C GLY A 45 4.35 -9.33 7.06
N VAL A 46 3.89 -8.77 8.17
CA VAL A 46 2.47 -8.71 8.50
C VAL A 46 1.78 -7.60 7.70
N VAL A 47 0.70 -7.96 7.04
CA VAL A 47 -0.21 -7.03 6.38
C VAL A 47 -0.87 -6.13 7.43
N TRP A 48 -1.02 -4.85 7.14
CA TRP A 48 -1.67 -3.91 8.06
C TRP A 48 -2.75 -3.08 7.37
N ASP A 49 -3.67 -2.57 8.18
CA ASP A 49 -4.73 -1.69 7.74
C ASP A 49 -4.36 -0.22 7.99
N CYS A 50 -4.46 0.60 6.95
CA CYS A 50 -4.19 2.03 6.95
C CYS A 50 -5.50 2.80 6.71
N PRO A 51 -5.88 3.80 7.52
CA PRO A 51 -7.03 4.65 7.24
C PRO A 51 -6.92 5.26 5.85
N ALA A 52 -8.00 5.25 5.07
CA ALA A 52 -8.01 5.81 3.72
C ALA A 52 -7.59 7.29 3.68
N ASP A 53 -7.88 8.05 4.74
CA ASP A 53 -7.49 9.46 4.83
C ASP A 53 -5.99 9.66 5.11
N SER A 54 -5.31 8.62 5.60
CA SER A 54 -3.88 8.61 5.95
C SER A 54 -3.00 7.91 4.91
N VAL A 55 -3.61 7.28 3.89
CA VAL A 55 -2.84 6.68 2.80
C VAL A 55 -2.53 7.73 1.73
N ARG A 56 -1.29 7.76 1.25
CA ARG A 56 -0.87 8.62 0.13
C ARG A 56 -0.06 7.82 -0.87
N GLN A 57 -0.02 8.28 -2.12
CA GLN A 57 0.84 7.66 -3.13
C GLN A 57 2.30 7.75 -2.69
N ALA A 58 3.04 6.64 -2.83
CA ALA A 58 4.45 6.65 -2.49
C ALA A 58 5.26 7.47 -3.52
N PRO A 59 6.25 8.28 -3.09
CA PRO A 59 7.09 9.02 -4.01
C PRO A 59 7.95 8.06 -4.86
N PRO A 60 8.35 8.45 -6.09
CA PRO A 60 9.04 7.55 -7.02
C PRO A 60 10.28 6.85 -6.44
N GLY A 61 11.09 7.57 -5.66
CA GLY A 61 12.28 6.99 -5.01
C GLY A 61 11.93 5.91 -3.97
N ALA A 62 10.81 6.04 -3.27
CA ALA A 62 10.31 5.02 -2.34
C ALA A 62 9.78 3.79 -3.10
N VAL A 63 9.07 4.00 -4.21
CA VAL A 63 8.59 2.92 -5.08
C VAL A 63 9.75 2.07 -5.59
N LEU A 64 10.82 2.71 -6.07
CA LEU A 64 12.01 2.01 -6.55
C LEU A 64 12.65 1.15 -5.46
N ARG A 65 12.85 1.70 -4.25
CA ARG A 65 13.39 0.94 -3.12
C ARG A 65 12.48 -0.23 -2.72
N ALA A 66 11.17 -0.03 -2.73
CA ALA A 66 10.19 -1.06 -2.40
C ALA A 66 10.26 -2.22 -3.41
N ARG A 67 10.31 -1.94 -4.71
CA ARG A 67 10.47 -2.96 -5.77
C ARG A 67 11.78 -3.73 -5.64
N VAL A 68 12.89 -3.02 -5.38
CA VAL A 68 14.20 -3.67 -5.14
C VAL A 68 14.12 -4.58 -3.92
N THR A 69 13.40 -4.19 -2.88
CA THR A 69 13.21 -5.01 -1.67
C THR A 69 12.40 -6.28 -1.97
N GLU A 70 11.33 -6.18 -2.78
CA GLU A 70 10.57 -7.35 -3.25
C GLU A 70 11.48 -8.31 -4.03
N ILE A 71 12.22 -7.80 -5.03
CA ILE A 71 13.14 -8.61 -5.86
C ILE A 71 14.23 -9.27 -5.00
N ASN A 72 14.85 -8.53 -4.10
CA ASN A 72 15.87 -9.06 -3.19
C ASN A 72 15.31 -10.16 -2.29
N ARG A 73 14.03 -10.06 -1.89
CA ARG A 73 13.37 -11.09 -1.10
C ARG A 73 13.07 -12.34 -1.91
N GLU A 74 12.64 -12.20 -3.15
CA GLU A 74 12.38 -13.32 -4.07
C GLU A 74 13.68 -14.06 -4.45
N GLY A 75 14.77 -13.32 -4.64
CA GLY A 75 16.08 -13.89 -4.97
C GLY A 75 16.84 -14.48 -3.77
N GLN A 76 16.35 -14.36 -2.54
CA GLN A 76 16.97 -14.99 -1.38
C GLN A 76 16.75 -16.51 -1.43
N LEU A 77 17.82 -17.25 -1.69
CA LEU A 77 17.83 -18.70 -1.52
C LEU A 77 17.51 -19.05 -0.05
N PRO A 78 16.71 -20.10 0.21
CA PRO A 78 16.53 -20.60 1.57
C PRO A 78 17.89 -20.96 2.15
N ARG A 79 18.16 -20.52 3.38
CA ARG A 79 19.36 -20.89 4.14
C ARG A 79 19.34 -22.37 4.52
#